data_AF-A0A7X9CEU5-F1
#
_entry.id   AF-A0A7X9CEU5-F1
#
_cell.length_a   1.000
_cell.length_b   1.000
_cell.length_c   1.000
_cell.angle_alpha   90.00
_cell.angle_beta   90.00
_cell.angle_gamma   90.00
#
_symmetry.space_group_name_H-M   'P 1'
#
loop_
_entity.id
_entity.type
_entity.pdbx_description
1 polymer ?
#
loop_
_entity_poly.entity_id
_entity_poly.type
_entity_poly.pdbx_seq_one_letter_code
_entity_poly.pdbx_strand_id
1 'polypeptide(L)'
;EELAVQAGAAIGCSRPVAENLKYLPLDRYIGMSGQKFNGNLYIACGISGASQHLMGIKNASTVVAINNDPNAKIFKNADYGIVGDIEEVVPLLIKALDTGQAKKPAPPMKKIKRPTPKKIVPTWKYYVCNGCGYEYDPGKGDPEGEIKPGTLFKDIPEDWTCPACGEGKDSFIEA
;
A
#
# COMPACT_ATOMS: atom_id res chain seq x y z
N GLU A 1 26.07 5.99 6.12
CA GLU A 1 25.97 7.25 6.90
C GLU A 1 26.03 8.49 6.01
N GLU A 2 26.88 8.49 4.98
CA GLU A 2 27.05 9.61 4.01
C GLU A 2 25.76 10.18 3.43
N LEU A 3 24.80 9.32 3.07
CA LEU A 3 23.48 9.77 2.60
C LEU A 3 22.76 10.68 3.60
N ALA A 4 22.86 10.37 4.90
CA ALA A 4 22.22 11.18 5.93
C ALA A 4 22.89 12.56 6.02
N VAL A 5 24.22 12.61 5.93
CA VAL A 5 24.98 13.87 5.88
C VAL A 5 24.56 14.70 4.67
N GLN A 6 24.53 14.09 3.48
CA GLN A 6 24.16 14.79 2.24
C GLN A 6 22.68 15.18 2.17
N ALA A 7 21.81 14.47 2.87
CA ALA A 7 20.41 14.85 3.01
C ALA A 7 20.16 15.87 4.13
N GLY A 8 21.14 16.14 5.00
CA GLY A 8 20.93 16.93 6.23
C GLY A 8 19.98 16.22 7.21
N ALA A 9 20.03 14.90 7.27
CA ALA A 9 19.14 14.04 8.04
C ALA A 9 19.88 13.29 9.16
N ALA A 10 19.11 12.80 10.13
CA ALA A 10 19.61 11.85 11.12
C ALA A 10 19.46 10.41 10.61
N ILE A 11 20.26 9.49 11.16
CA ILE A 11 20.20 8.07 10.85
C ILE A 11 19.27 7.37 11.84
N GLY A 12 18.33 6.59 11.31
CA GLY A 12 17.50 5.66 12.06
C GLY A 12 17.59 4.25 11.51
N CYS A 13 17.02 3.27 12.22
CA CYS A 13 17.04 1.88 11.80
C CYS A 13 15.77 1.12 12.17
N SER A 14 15.64 -0.09 11.62
CA SER A 14 14.59 -1.05 11.98
C SER A 14 15.01 -1.89 13.20
N ARG A 15 14.03 -2.56 13.82
CA ARG A 15 14.27 -3.37 15.02
C ARG A 15 15.36 -4.44 14.84
N PRO A 16 15.40 -5.25 13.76
CA PRO A 16 16.44 -6.25 13.59
C PRO A 16 17.86 -5.64 13.50
N VAL A 17 17.98 -4.44 12.93
CA VAL A 17 19.27 -3.74 12.80
C VAL A 17 19.80 -3.28 14.16
N ALA A 18 18.92 -2.89 15.09
CA ALA A 18 19.31 -2.48 16.42
C ALA A 18 19.48 -3.65 17.41
N GLU A 19 18.52 -4.57 17.46
CA GLU A 19 18.50 -5.66 18.46
C GLU A 19 19.37 -6.86 18.06
N ASN A 20 19.23 -7.32 16.81
CA ASN A 20 19.85 -8.58 16.38
C ASN A 20 21.25 -8.34 15.81
N LEU A 21 21.34 -7.41 14.84
CA LEU A 21 22.59 -7.10 14.15
C LEU A 21 23.48 -6.12 14.92
N LYS A 22 22.87 -5.29 15.79
CA LYS A 22 23.55 -4.29 16.62
C LYS A 22 24.41 -3.31 15.81
N TYR A 23 24.02 -3.01 14.57
CA TYR A 23 24.74 -2.04 13.73
C TYR A 23 24.51 -0.60 14.20
N LEU A 24 23.35 -0.34 14.79
CA LEU A 24 22.96 0.96 15.34
C LEU A 24 22.39 0.76 16.75
N PRO A 25 22.56 1.74 17.65
CA PRO A 25 22.02 1.66 19.01
C PRO A 25 20.48 1.67 19.04
N LEU A 26 19.91 1.17 20.15
CA LEU A 26 18.45 1.04 20.35
C LEU A 26 17.70 2.38 20.33
N ASP A 27 18.35 3.49 20.68
CA ASP A 27 17.77 4.83 20.62
C ASP A 27 17.53 5.32 19.18
N ARG A 28 18.14 4.66 18.18
CA ARG A 28 17.91 4.92 16.74
C ARG A 28 16.89 3.98 16.11
N TYR A 29 16.33 3.04 16.87
CA TYR A 29 15.28 2.15 16.36
C TYR A 29 13.95 2.92 16.19
N ILE A 30 13.39 2.86 14.99
CA ILE A 30 12.10 3.45 14.64
C ILE A 30 11.05 2.34 14.46
N GLY A 31 9.92 2.45 15.15
CA GLY A 31 8.85 1.45 15.04
C GLY A 31 7.78 1.58 16.12
N MET A 32 6.94 0.55 16.28
CA MET A 32 5.81 0.53 17.22
C MET A 32 6.28 0.73 18.66
N SER A 33 7.33 0.02 19.07
CA SER A 33 7.96 0.08 20.39
C SER A 33 9.20 0.99 20.45
N GLY A 34 9.67 1.49 19.32
CA GLY A 34 10.83 2.38 19.23
C GLY A 34 10.45 3.86 19.14
N GLN A 35 11.40 4.66 18.65
CA GLN A 35 11.19 6.07 18.36
C GLN A 35 10.13 6.28 17.28
N LYS A 36 9.46 7.44 17.36
CA LYS A 36 8.51 7.90 16.33
C LYS A 36 9.17 8.99 15.52
N PHE A 37 9.25 8.77 14.22
CA PHE A 37 9.71 9.80 13.30
C PHE A 37 8.60 10.84 13.06
N ASN A 38 8.97 12.12 13.17
CA ASN A 38 8.12 13.25 12.85
C ASN A 38 8.94 14.28 12.08
N GLY A 39 8.68 14.44 10.78
CA GLY A 39 9.50 15.28 9.92
C GLY A 39 9.07 15.25 8.45
N ASN A 40 9.81 15.98 7.63
CA ASN A 40 9.43 16.23 6.23
C ASN A 40 9.73 15.06 5.30
N LEU A 41 10.84 14.36 5.52
CA LEU A 41 11.37 13.36 4.61
C LEU A 41 11.87 12.15 5.38
N TYR A 42 11.35 10.98 5.04
CA TYR A 42 11.82 9.68 5.51
C TYR A 42 12.33 8.87 4.31
N ILE A 43 13.61 8.53 4.29
CA ILE A 43 14.20 7.68 3.24
C ILE A 43 14.37 6.27 3.81
N ALA A 44 13.59 5.33 3.29
CA ALA A 44 13.54 3.94 3.68
C ALA A 44 14.42 3.08 2.76
N CYS A 45 15.68 2.85 3.12
CA CYS A 45 16.58 1.97 2.37
C CYS A 45 16.50 0.54 2.91
N GLY A 46 16.03 -0.42 2.11
CA GLY A 46 16.00 -1.84 2.48
C GLY A 46 14.97 -2.21 3.55
N ILE A 47 13.97 -1.36 3.78
CA ILE A 47 12.92 -1.60 4.76
C ILE A 47 11.75 -2.32 4.08
N SER A 48 11.36 -3.49 4.58
CA SER A 48 10.24 -4.27 4.01
C SER A 48 8.86 -3.64 4.25
N GLY A 49 8.73 -2.78 5.26
CA GLY A 49 7.47 -2.13 5.62
C GLY A 49 6.55 -2.97 6.50
N ALA A 50 7.12 -3.71 7.47
CA ALA A 50 6.33 -4.36 8.51
C ALA A 50 5.44 -3.33 9.25
N SER A 51 4.20 -3.70 9.58
CA SER A 51 3.22 -2.79 10.20
C SER A 51 3.74 -2.10 11.46
N GLN A 52 4.57 -2.80 12.24
CA GLN A 52 5.22 -2.24 13.43
C GLN A 52 6.18 -1.09 13.07
N HIS A 53 6.96 -1.21 11.99
CA HIS A 53 7.84 -0.15 11.51
C HIS A 53 7.03 1.04 10.97
N LEU A 54 5.98 0.75 10.17
CA LEU A 54 5.12 1.76 9.56
C LEU A 54 4.45 2.67 10.61
N MET A 55 4.05 2.12 11.77
CA MET A 55 3.53 2.92 12.88
C MET A 55 4.54 3.95 13.43
N GLY A 56 5.83 3.68 13.29
CA GLY A 56 6.92 4.59 13.68
C GLY A 56 7.08 5.77 12.73
N ILE A 57 6.69 5.63 11.45
CA ILE A 57 6.91 6.65 10.41
C ILE A 57 5.61 7.30 9.91
N LYS A 58 4.46 7.01 10.54
CA LYS A 58 3.14 7.51 10.13
C LYS A 58 3.03 9.04 10.03
N ASN A 59 3.91 9.77 10.70
CA ASN A 59 3.94 11.23 10.72
C ASN A 59 4.97 11.83 9.76
N ALA A 60 5.68 11.02 8.96
CA ALA A 60 6.48 11.52 7.86
C ALA A 60 5.58 12.23 6.83
N SER A 61 5.99 13.41 6.36
CA SER A 61 5.25 14.10 5.30
C SER A 61 5.51 13.49 3.92
N THR A 62 6.75 13.06 3.67
CA THR A 62 7.17 12.37 2.45
C THR A 62 7.97 11.13 2.84
N VAL A 63 7.63 9.99 2.27
CA VAL A 63 8.33 8.71 2.41
C VAL A 63 8.89 8.32 1.05
N VAL A 64 10.21 8.17 0.95
CA VAL A 64 10.91 7.62 -0.21
C VAL A 64 11.34 6.20 0.15
N ALA A 65 11.02 5.21 -0.68
CA ALA A 65 11.42 3.83 -0.44
C ALA A 65 12.40 3.33 -1.52
N ILE A 66 13.46 2.66 -1.10
CA ILE A 66 14.43 1.98 -1.96
C ILE A 66 14.47 0.53 -1.51
N ASN A 67 14.05 -0.38 -2.37
CA ASN A 67 14.02 -1.82 -2.06
C ASN A 67 14.19 -2.63 -3.35
N ASN A 68 14.86 -3.77 -3.29
CA ASN A 68 15.03 -4.64 -4.44
C ASN A 68 13.79 -5.50 -4.72
N ASP A 69 12.94 -5.74 -3.71
CA ASP A 69 11.67 -6.45 -3.87
C ASP A 69 10.54 -5.49 -4.27
N PRO A 70 10.04 -5.51 -5.52
CA PRO A 70 8.95 -4.64 -5.97
C PRO A 70 7.64 -4.84 -5.20
N ASN A 71 7.48 -5.98 -4.50
CA ASN A 71 6.29 -6.30 -3.71
C ASN A 71 6.40 -5.88 -2.24
N ALA A 72 7.50 -5.23 -1.84
CA ALA A 72 7.71 -4.80 -0.46
C ALA A 72 6.56 -3.90 0.03
N LYS A 73 6.05 -4.19 1.23
CA LYS A 73 4.90 -3.48 1.84
C LYS A 73 5.18 -1.99 2.08
N ILE A 74 6.45 -1.60 2.16
CA ILE A 74 6.86 -0.20 2.29
C ILE A 74 6.34 0.65 1.14
N PHE A 75 6.28 0.10 -0.09
CA PHE A 75 5.86 0.85 -1.28
C PHE A 75 4.39 1.29 -1.20
N LYS A 76 3.53 0.52 -0.53
CA LYS A 76 2.14 0.92 -0.26
C LYS A 76 2.02 2.16 0.65
N ASN A 77 3.09 2.49 1.35
CA ASN A 77 3.17 3.62 2.28
C ASN A 77 4.27 4.62 1.88
N ALA A 78 4.83 4.48 0.68
CA ALA A 78 5.81 5.38 0.12
C ALA A 78 5.12 6.35 -0.85
N ASP A 79 5.62 7.58 -0.88
CA ASP A 79 5.20 8.61 -1.84
C ASP A 79 6.06 8.53 -3.11
N TYR A 80 7.31 8.07 -2.98
CA TYR A 80 8.21 7.74 -4.08
C TYR A 80 8.87 6.38 -3.83
N GLY A 81 9.04 5.57 -4.88
CA GLY A 81 9.64 4.25 -4.77
C GLY A 81 10.67 4.02 -5.88
N ILE A 82 11.83 3.46 -5.51
CA ILE A 82 12.84 2.95 -6.43
C ILE A 82 12.96 1.46 -6.18
N VAL A 83 12.73 0.66 -7.22
CA VAL A 83 13.00 -0.78 -7.20
C VAL A 83 14.42 -0.99 -7.70
N GLY A 84 15.32 -1.43 -6.84
CA GLY A 84 16.73 -1.59 -7.17
C GLY A 84 17.59 -1.96 -5.97
N ASP A 85 18.85 -2.32 -6.25
CA ASP A 85 19.81 -2.62 -5.21
C ASP A 85 20.23 -1.34 -4.46
N ILE A 86 20.36 -1.44 -3.13
CA ILE A 86 20.71 -0.31 -2.28
C ILE A 86 22.16 0.12 -2.52
N GLU A 87 23.06 -0.83 -2.77
CA GLU A 87 24.48 -0.57 -3.04
C GLU A 87 24.70 0.16 -4.37
N GLU A 88 23.76 0.03 -5.31
CA GLU A 88 23.77 0.78 -6.57
C GLU A 88 23.07 2.14 -6.45
N VAL A 89 21.88 2.16 -5.83
CA VAL A 89 21.01 3.35 -5.78
C VAL A 89 21.53 4.39 -4.78
N VAL A 90 22.00 3.97 -3.60
CA VAL A 90 22.41 4.92 -2.55
C VAL A 90 23.60 5.79 -2.97
N PRO A 91 24.68 5.26 -3.57
CA PRO A 91 25.79 6.10 -4.05
C PRO A 91 25.35 7.13 -5.10
N LEU A 92 24.45 6.76 -6.02
CA LEU A 92 23.91 7.68 -7.02
C LEU A 92 23.09 8.79 -6.35
N LEU A 93 22.29 8.45 -5.35
CA LEU A 93 21.51 9.42 -4.58
C LEU A 93 22.41 10.37 -3.78
N ILE A 94 23.47 9.86 -3.15
CA ILE A 94 24.48 10.66 -2.44
C ILE A 94 25.08 11.70 -3.39
N LYS A 95 25.53 11.25 -4.57
CA LYS A 95 26.13 12.12 -5.59
C LYS A 95 25.14 13.18 -6.10
N ALA A 96 23.87 12.82 -6.27
CA ALA A 96 22.84 13.77 -6.70
C ALA A 96 22.50 14.82 -5.63
N LEU A 97 22.63 14.47 -4.35
CA LEU A 97 22.40 15.39 -3.23
C LEU A 97 23.63 16.23 -2.88
N ASP A 98 24.82 15.81 -3.29
CA ASP A 98 26.05 16.57 -3.09
C ASP A 98 26.10 17.79 -4.01
N THR A 99 25.75 18.92 -3.41
CA THR A 99 25.66 20.22 -4.07
C THR A 99 26.83 21.14 -3.68
N GLY A 100 27.77 20.65 -2.87
CA GLY A 100 28.86 21.45 -2.31
C GLY A 100 28.42 22.59 -1.38
N GLN A 101 27.13 22.70 -1.08
CA GLN A 101 26.54 23.76 -0.25
C GLN A 101 26.09 23.22 1.11
N ALA A 102 26.13 24.09 2.12
CA ALA A 102 25.60 23.78 3.44
C ALA A 102 24.09 23.49 3.37
N LYS A 103 23.65 22.41 4.03
CA LYS A 103 22.24 22.02 4.07
C LYS A 103 21.46 23.02 4.92
N LYS A 104 20.42 23.60 4.32
CA LYS A 104 19.52 24.54 5.02
C LYS A 104 18.63 23.76 6.00
N PRO A 105 18.18 24.40 7.09
CA PRO A 105 17.17 23.82 7.96
C PRO A 105 15.93 23.42 7.16
N ALA A 106 15.34 22.28 7.54
CA ALA A 106 14.14 21.80 6.90
C ALA A 106 13.00 22.86 7.03
N PRO A 107 12.24 23.13 5.97
CA PRO A 107 11.10 24.05 6.04
C PRO A 107 10.03 23.52 7.02
N PRO A 108 9.07 24.36 7.45
CA PRO A 108 7.96 23.90 8.27
C PRO A 108 7.22 22.73 7.64
N MET A 109 6.85 21.75 8.46
CA MET A 109 6.24 20.52 7.99
C MET A 109 4.87 20.78 7.37
N LYS A 110 4.69 20.34 6.12
CA LYS A 110 3.40 20.34 5.43
C LYS A 110 3.00 18.90 5.15
N LYS A 111 2.04 18.37 5.93
CA LYS A 111 1.51 17.03 5.67
C LYS A 111 0.79 17.01 4.32
N ILE A 112 1.30 16.21 3.39
CA ILE A 112 0.62 15.90 2.14
C ILE A 112 -0.47 14.88 2.47
N LYS A 113 -1.73 15.20 2.21
CA LYS A 113 -2.82 14.23 2.35
C LYS A 113 -2.70 13.21 1.22
N ARG A 114 -2.43 11.95 1.55
CA ARG A 114 -2.45 10.87 0.57
C ARG A 114 -3.88 10.69 0.05
N PRO A 115 -4.09 10.61 -1.27
CA PRO A 115 -5.40 10.25 -1.81
C PRO A 115 -5.70 8.81 -1.41
N THR A 116 -6.69 8.61 -0.54
CA THR A 116 -7.22 7.28 -0.27
C THR A 116 -7.88 6.78 -1.55
N PRO A 117 -7.48 5.63 -2.12
CA PRO A 117 -8.20 5.06 -3.26
C PRO A 117 -9.66 4.88 -2.84
N LYS A 118 -10.57 5.54 -3.57
CA LYS A 118 -12.00 5.39 -3.32
C LYS A 118 -12.33 3.93 -3.61
N LYS A 119 -12.80 3.20 -2.61
CA LYS A 119 -13.39 1.88 -2.85
C LYS A 119 -14.55 2.09 -3.82
N ILE A 120 -14.47 1.47 -4.99
CA ILE A 120 -15.59 1.42 -5.92
C ILE A 120 -16.57 0.45 -5.27
N VAL A 121 -17.53 0.99 -4.53
CA VAL A 121 -18.68 0.23 -4.07
C VAL A 121 -19.57 0.00 -5.29
N PRO A 122 -19.87 -1.26 -5.64
CA PRO A 122 -20.87 -1.54 -6.66
C PRO A 122 -22.17 -0.82 -6.33
N THR A 123 -22.77 -0.13 -7.30
CA THR A 123 -24.08 0.54 -7.12
C THR A 123 -25.24 -0.43 -7.26
N TRP A 124 -24.96 -1.69 -7.59
CA TRP A 124 -25.94 -2.73 -7.80
C TRP A 124 -26.01 -3.67 -6.60
N LYS A 125 -27.19 -4.23 -6.41
CA LYS A 125 -27.48 -5.20 -5.35
C LYS A 125 -27.14 -6.61 -5.80
N TYR A 126 -26.82 -7.46 -4.84
CA TYR A 126 -26.57 -8.88 -5.07
C TYR A 126 -27.86 -9.66 -4.93
N TYR A 127 -27.95 -10.76 -5.66
CA TYR A 127 -29.11 -11.65 -5.61
C TYR A 127 -28.63 -13.07 -5.36
N VAL A 128 -29.29 -13.75 -4.43
CA VAL A 128 -28.88 -15.07 -3.97
C VAL A 128 -29.99 -16.06 -4.26
N CYS A 129 -29.64 -17.16 -4.93
CA CYS A 129 -30.55 -18.27 -5.17
C CYS A 129 -30.92 -18.94 -3.85
N ASN A 130 -32.21 -19.05 -3.54
CA ASN A 130 -32.69 -19.63 -2.30
C ASN A 130 -32.46 -21.16 -2.22
N GLY A 131 -32.40 -21.86 -3.35
CA GLY A 131 -32.18 -23.32 -3.36
C GLY A 131 -30.73 -23.74 -3.11
N CYS A 132 -29.75 -23.03 -3.68
CA CYS A 132 -28.33 -23.44 -3.59
C CYS A 132 -27.38 -22.38 -3.00
N GLY A 133 -27.84 -21.14 -2.80
CA GLY A 133 -27.02 -20.05 -2.30
C GLY A 133 -26.11 -19.40 -3.35
N TYR A 134 -26.28 -19.68 -4.64
CA TYR A 134 -25.52 -19.01 -5.70
C TYR A 134 -25.77 -17.50 -5.69
N GLU A 135 -24.69 -16.72 -5.63
CA GLU A 135 -24.74 -15.25 -5.62
C GLU A 135 -24.51 -14.71 -7.03
N TYR A 136 -25.53 -14.11 -7.63
CA TYR A 136 -25.40 -13.35 -8.86
C TYR A 136 -24.78 -11.97 -8.56
N ASP A 137 -23.59 -11.75 -9.11
CA ASP A 137 -22.92 -10.44 -9.13
C ASP A 137 -23.11 -9.80 -10.51
N PRO A 138 -23.93 -8.73 -10.64
CA PRO A 138 -24.09 -7.98 -11.87
C PRO A 138 -22.77 -7.55 -12.51
N GLY A 139 -21.72 -7.29 -11.72
CA GLY A 139 -20.41 -6.91 -12.22
C GLY A 139 -19.69 -8.02 -12.98
N LYS A 140 -20.02 -9.29 -12.70
CA LYS A 140 -19.50 -10.47 -13.40
C LYS A 140 -20.45 -10.97 -14.47
N GLY A 141 -21.75 -10.80 -14.28
CA GLY A 141 -22.77 -11.46 -15.11
C GLY A 141 -22.74 -12.98 -14.90
N ASP A 142 -23.19 -13.72 -15.90
CA ASP A 142 -23.15 -15.17 -15.95
C ASP A 142 -22.74 -15.63 -17.36
N PRO A 143 -21.45 -15.91 -17.59
CA PRO A 143 -20.95 -16.34 -18.89
C PRO A 143 -21.54 -17.66 -19.40
N GLU A 144 -21.96 -18.56 -18.50
CA GLU A 144 -22.55 -19.85 -18.90
C GLU A 144 -23.99 -19.68 -19.37
N GLY A 145 -24.73 -18.76 -18.74
CA GLY A 145 -26.07 -18.33 -19.16
C GLY A 145 -26.09 -17.17 -20.16
N GLU A 146 -24.96 -16.86 -20.82
CA GLU A 146 -24.81 -15.76 -21.81
C GLU A 146 -25.16 -14.35 -21.27
N ILE A 147 -25.12 -14.14 -19.96
CA ILE A 147 -25.37 -12.85 -19.31
C ILE A 147 -24.07 -12.07 -19.20
N LYS A 148 -24.03 -10.90 -19.85
CA LYS A 148 -22.82 -10.07 -19.90
C LYS A 148 -22.50 -9.42 -18.54
N PRO A 149 -21.21 -9.22 -18.21
CA PRO A 149 -20.81 -8.34 -17.11
C PRO A 149 -21.46 -6.96 -17.22
N GLY A 150 -22.00 -6.47 -16.11
CA GLY A 150 -22.75 -5.21 -15.99
C GLY A 150 -24.27 -5.35 -16.08
N THR A 151 -24.81 -6.54 -16.37
CA THR A 151 -26.27 -6.75 -16.48
C THR A 151 -26.90 -6.80 -15.09
N LEU A 152 -27.83 -5.88 -14.79
CA LEU A 152 -28.54 -5.90 -13.50
C LEU A 152 -29.49 -7.11 -13.44
N PHE A 153 -29.76 -7.62 -12.25
CA PHE A 153 -30.62 -8.80 -12.07
C PHE A 153 -32.01 -8.64 -12.69
N LYS A 154 -32.57 -7.42 -12.63
CA LYS A 154 -33.84 -7.07 -13.29
C LYS A 154 -33.80 -7.21 -14.82
N ASP A 155 -32.64 -7.03 -15.44
CA ASP A 155 -32.43 -7.01 -16.88
C ASP A 155 -32.04 -8.40 -17.43
N ILE A 156 -31.87 -9.40 -16.56
CA ILE A 156 -31.68 -10.80 -16.95
C ILE A 156 -32.99 -11.35 -17.58
N PRO A 157 -32.94 -12.14 -18.66
CA PRO A 157 -34.11 -12.83 -19.20
C PRO A 157 -34.86 -13.68 -18.16
N GLU A 158 -36.19 -13.84 -18.32
CA GLU A 158 -37.01 -14.62 -17.38
C GLU A 158 -36.76 -16.13 -17.45
N ASP A 159 -36.30 -16.62 -18.59
CA ASP A 159 -35.91 -18.00 -18.86
C ASP A 159 -34.52 -18.37 -18.34
N TRP A 160 -33.77 -17.39 -17.83
CA TRP A 160 -32.48 -17.64 -17.19
C TRP A 160 -32.68 -18.42 -15.89
N THR A 161 -31.90 -19.49 -15.74
CA THR A 161 -31.89 -20.35 -14.55
C THR A 161 -30.56 -20.23 -13.82
N CYS A 162 -30.58 -20.47 -12.50
CA CYS A 162 -29.39 -20.53 -11.68
C CYS A 162 -28.36 -21.51 -12.27
N PRO A 163 -27.11 -21.07 -12.55
CA PRO A 163 -26.10 -21.95 -13.13
C PRO A 163 -25.64 -23.07 -12.19
N ALA A 164 -25.88 -22.93 -10.88
CA ALA A 164 -25.48 -23.92 -9.89
C ALA A 164 -26.51 -25.04 -9.66
N CYS A 165 -27.82 -24.75 -9.73
CA CYS A 165 -28.87 -25.73 -9.42
C CYS A 165 -30.02 -25.81 -10.44
N GLY A 166 -30.05 -24.93 -11.44
CA GLY A 166 -31.10 -24.90 -12.47
C GLY A 166 -32.45 -24.35 -11.99
N GLU A 167 -32.56 -23.83 -10.77
CA GLU A 167 -33.78 -23.14 -10.35
C GLU A 167 -34.02 -21.88 -11.18
N GLY A 168 -35.28 -21.51 -11.36
CA GLY A 168 -35.65 -20.30 -12.09
C GLY A 168 -35.17 -19.02 -11.40
N LYS A 169 -35.17 -17.93 -12.18
CA LYS A 169 -34.87 -16.57 -11.70
C LYS A 169 -35.77 -16.14 -10.53
N ASP A 170 -36.97 -16.68 -10.43
CA ASP A 170 -37.95 -16.45 -9.36
C ASP A 170 -37.50 -16.96 -7.98
N SER A 171 -36.60 -17.94 -7.93
CA SER A 171 -36.02 -18.45 -6.69
C SER A 171 -34.90 -17.56 -6.11
N PHE A 172 -34.59 -16.41 -6.72
CA PHE A 172 -33.57 -15.49 -6.20
C PHE A 172 -34.15 -14.39 -5.31
N ILE A 173 -33.44 -14.11 -4.23
CA ILE A 173 -33.76 -13.03 -3.29
C ILE A 173 -32.63 -11.99 -3.26
N GLU A 174 -32.98 -10.74 -3.00
CA GLU A 174 -32.00 -9.67 -2.82
C GLU A 174 -31.24 -9.85 -1.50
N ALA A 175 -29.90 -9.78 -1.53
CA ALA A 175 -29.03 -9.88 -0.36
C ALA A 175 -28.40 -8.54 0.07
#